data_AF-A0A352NQD8-F1
#
_entry.id   AF-A0A352NQD8-F1
#
_cell.length_a   1.000
_cell.length_b   1.000
_cell.length_c   1.000
_cell.angle_alpha   90.00
_cell.angle_beta   90.00
_cell.angle_gamma   90.00
#
_symmetry.space_group_name_H-M   'P 1'
#
loop_
_entity.id
_entity.type
_entity.pdbx_description
1 polymer ?
#
loop_
_entity_poly.entity_id
_entity_poly.type
_entity_poly.pdbx_seq_one_letter_code
_entity_poly.pdbx_strand_id
1 'polypeptide(L)'
;PEFLRLRSKVEEEVATPIEAEQYRKMLNEKIEKLLSQPEEEILEWRIVDIEIPEKARLFNSIQCTLCGEKTSEGHARIKDGKPVCRPCAGEYTRGW
;
A
#
# COMPACT_ATOMS: atom_id res chain seq x y z
N PRO A 1 21.81 13.20 -0.98
CA PRO A 1 22.80 12.28 -1.59
C PRO A 1 22.52 12.07 -3.08
N GLU A 2 23.55 11.84 -3.90
CA GLU A 2 23.45 11.74 -5.37
C GLU A 2 22.38 10.75 -5.86
N PHE A 3 22.30 9.58 -5.22
CA PHE A 3 21.28 8.57 -5.52
C PHE A 3 19.85 9.12 -5.45
N LEU A 4 19.52 9.93 -4.44
CA LEU A 4 18.17 10.51 -4.30
C LEU A 4 17.89 11.56 -5.38
N ARG A 5 18.92 12.33 -5.77
CA ARG A 5 18.81 13.32 -6.86
C ARG A 5 18.52 12.62 -8.19
N LEU A 6 19.27 11.56 -8.50
CA LEU A 6 19.08 10.80 -9.73
C LEU A 6 17.74 10.05 -9.74
N ARG A 7 17.33 9.50 -8.60
CA ARG A 7 16.01 8.87 -8.43
C ARG A 7 14.87 9.83 -8.78
N SER A 8 14.85 11.03 -8.18
CA SER A 8 13.78 12.01 -8.46
C SER A 8 13.76 12.43 -9.94
N LYS A 9 14.94 12.65 -10.55
CA LYS A 9 15.01 12.94 -11.99
C LYS A 9 14.46 11.83 -12.88
N VAL A 10 14.68 10.55 -12.52
CA VAL A 10 14.15 9.40 -13.26
C VAL A 10 12.65 9.27 -13.05
N GLU A 11 12.16 9.44 -11.82
CA GLU A 11 10.72 9.42 -11.48
C GLU A 11 9.95 10.55 -12.17
N GLU A 12 10.59 11.71 -12.34
CA GLU A 12 10.04 12.88 -13.06
C GLU A 12 10.24 12.82 -14.58
N GLU A 13 10.89 11.76 -15.11
CA GLU A 13 11.19 11.58 -16.54
C GLU A 13 12.07 12.69 -17.16
N VAL A 14 12.82 13.44 -16.35
CA VAL A 14 13.73 14.52 -16.78
C VAL A 14 15.21 14.14 -16.79
N ALA A 15 15.52 12.88 -16.45
CA ALA A 15 16.89 12.37 -16.44
C ALA A 15 17.46 12.26 -17.87
N THR A 16 18.70 12.73 -18.06
CA THR A 16 19.43 12.42 -19.30
C THR A 16 19.74 10.92 -19.40
N PRO A 17 20.03 10.37 -20.59
CA PRO A 17 20.41 8.96 -20.72
C PRO A 17 21.62 8.56 -19.84
N ILE A 18 22.56 9.48 -19.65
CA ILE A 18 23.73 9.28 -18.78
C ILE A 18 23.31 9.23 -17.31
N GLU A 19 22.45 10.15 -16.87
CA GLU A 19 21.93 10.17 -15.50
C GLU A 19 21.07 8.93 -15.19
N ALA A 20 20.28 8.46 -16.16
CA ALA A 20 19.49 7.24 -16.02
C ALA A 20 20.37 5.99 -15.90
N GLU A 21 21.45 5.90 -16.69
CA GLU A 21 22.42 4.80 -16.57
C GLU A 21 23.15 4.84 -15.22
N GLN A 22 23.56 6.03 -14.77
CA GLN A 22 24.19 6.21 -13.46
C GLN A 22 23.25 5.77 -12.34
N TYR A 23 21.97 6.17 -12.39
CA TYR A 23 20.97 5.72 -11.43
C TYR A 23 20.84 4.20 -11.42
N ARG A 24 20.71 3.59 -12.62
CA ARG A 24 20.57 2.13 -12.76
C ARG A 24 21.75 1.39 -12.19
N LYS A 25 22.98 1.86 -12.45
CA LYS A 25 24.20 1.29 -11.88
C LYS A 25 24.18 1.35 -10.35
N MET A 26 23.93 2.51 -9.77
CA MET A 26 23.90 2.69 -8.31
C MET A 26 22.76 1.88 -7.66
N LEU A 27 21.63 1.73 -8.34
CA LEU A 27 20.50 0.92 -7.89
C LEU A 27 20.90 -0.56 -7.85
N ASN A 28 21.51 -1.06 -8.93
CA ASN A 28 21.98 -2.44 -9.00
C ASN A 28 23.00 -2.74 -7.90
N GLU A 29 23.99 -1.87 -7.70
CA GLU A 29 24.99 -2.02 -6.61
C GLU A 29 24.33 -2.10 -5.23
N LYS A 30 23.29 -1.29 -4.97
CA LYS A 30 22.53 -1.33 -3.72
C LYS A 30 21.72 -2.63 -3.57
N ILE A 31 21.08 -3.09 -4.65
CA ILE A 31 20.31 -4.33 -4.67
C ILE A 31 21.24 -5.51 -4.43
N GLU A 32 22.36 -5.61 -5.15
CA GLU A 32 23.35 -6.66 -4.97
C GLU A 32 23.90 -6.67 -3.55
N LYS A 33 24.20 -5.50 -2.98
CA LYS A 33 24.62 -5.41 -1.58
C LYS A 33 23.55 -5.97 -0.64
N LEU A 34 22.29 -5.57 -0.79
CA LEU A 34 21.20 -6.06 0.05
C LEU A 34 20.98 -7.58 -0.10
N LEU A 35 21.08 -8.11 -1.31
CA LEU A 35 20.84 -9.54 -1.58
C LEU A 35 22.01 -10.44 -1.17
N SER A 36 23.22 -9.89 -1.10
CA SER A 36 24.44 -10.65 -0.77
C SER A 36 24.79 -10.64 0.72
N GLN A 37 24.17 -9.76 1.51
CA GLN A 37 24.41 -9.69 2.94
C GLN A 37 23.76 -10.87 3.69
N PRO A 38 24.38 -11.35 4.79
CA PRO A 38 23.75 -12.32 5.68
C PRO A 38 22.42 -11.80 6.24
N GLU A 39 21.48 -12.70 6.51
CA GLU A 39 20.14 -12.34 7.01
C GLU A 39 20.22 -11.58 8.33
N GLU A 40 21.17 -11.94 9.20
CA GLU A 40 21.33 -11.39 10.54
C GLU A 40 21.86 -9.95 10.54
N GLU A 41 22.46 -9.49 9.43
CA GLU A 41 22.88 -8.09 9.27
C GLU A 41 21.74 -7.18 8.82
N ILE A 42 20.66 -7.75 8.28
CA ILE A 42 19.57 -7.01 7.61
C ILE A 42 18.26 -7.14 8.39
N LEU A 43 18.06 -8.28 9.04
CA LEU A 43 16.83 -8.65 9.73
C LEU A 43 17.11 -8.94 11.19
N GLU A 44 16.25 -8.40 12.05
CA GLU A 44 16.18 -8.75 13.46
C GLU A 44 14.90 -9.56 13.69
N TRP A 45 15.03 -10.73 14.31
CA TRP A 45 13.88 -11.50 14.77
C TRP A 45 13.96 -11.71 16.28
N ARG A 46 12.78 -11.75 16.91
CA ARG A 46 12.65 -11.97 18.35
C ARG A 46 11.41 -12.81 18.63
N ILE A 47 11.50 -13.62 19.68
CA ILE A 47 10.33 -14.32 20.22
C ILE A 47 9.53 -13.28 21.02
N VAL A 48 8.26 -13.14 20.68
CA VAL A 48 7.33 -12.24 21.36
C VAL A 48 6.16 -13.05 21.90
N ASP A 49 5.67 -12.66 23.07
CA ASP A 49 4.41 -13.15 23.62
C ASP A 49 3.32 -12.17 23.24
N ILE A 50 2.48 -12.55 22.26
CA ILE A 50 1.38 -11.73 21.75
C ILE A 50 0.11 -12.57 21.67
N GLU A 51 -1.02 -11.93 21.89
CA GLU A 51 -2.31 -12.53 21.53
C GLU A 51 -2.42 -12.57 20.00
N ILE A 52 -2.55 -13.78 19.46
CA ILE A 52 -2.77 -13.96 18.03
C ILE A 52 -4.14 -13.37 17.67
N PRO A 53 -4.23 -12.48 16.67
CA PRO A 53 -5.52 -11.91 16.28
C PRO A 53 -6.49 -12.99 15.83
N GLU A 54 -7.79 -12.73 15.98
CA GLU A 54 -8.82 -13.64 15.49
C GLU A 54 -8.68 -13.87 13.98
N LYS A 55 -9.19 -15.02 13.50
CA LYS A 55 -9.23 -15.30 12.06
C LYS A 55 -10.05 -14.23 11.35
N ALA A 56 -9.64 -13.90 10.12
CA ALA A 56 -10.40 -13.00 9.25
C ALA A 56 -11.86 -13.46 9.17
N ARG A 57 -12.77 -12.57 9.58
CA ARG A 57 -14.21 -12.83 9.60
C ARG A 57 -14.75 -12.85 8.17
N LEU A 58 -15.58 -13.85 7.87
CA LEU A 58 -16.41 -13.85 6.66
C LEU A 58 -17.66 -13.01 6.94
N PHE A 59 -17.73 -11.86 6.28
CA PHE A 59 -18.85 -10.95 6.34
C PHE A 59 -19.97 -11.39 5.40
N ASN A 60 -21.22 -11.18 5.80
CA ASN A 60 -22.34 -11.43 4.90
C ASN A 60 -22.27 -10.48 3.70
N SER A 61 -22.73 -10.97 2.54
CA SER A 61 -22.95 -10.13 1.37
C SER A 61 -24.31 -9.45 1.50
N ILE A 62 -24.32 -8.12 1.59
CA ILE A 62 -25.53 -7.32 1.57
C ILE A 62 -25.65 -6.59 0.24
N GLN A 63 -26.88 -6.26 -0.16
CA GLN A 63 -27.12 -5.54 -1.41
C GLN A 63 -27.09 -4.03 -1.16
N CYS A 64 -26.33 -3.29 -1.96
CA CYS A 64 -26.37 -1.83 -1.94
C CYS A 64 -27.74 -1.35 -2.45
N THR A 65 -28.39 -0.49 -1.67
CA THR A 65 -29.71 0.06 -2.04
C THR A 65 -29.69 1.08 -3.17
N LEU A 66 -28.50 1.54 -3.61
CA LEU A 66 -28.35 2.52 -4.69
C LEU A 66 -27.94 1.88 -6.02
N CYS A 67 -26.88 1.07 -6.05
CA CYS A 67 -26.42 0.41 -7.29
C CYS A 67 -26.93 -1.02 -7.47
N GLY A 68 -27.45 -1.67 -6.42
CA GLY A 68 -27.94 -3.05 -6.48
C GLY A 68 -26.85 -4.14 -6.43
N GLU A 69 -25.57 -3.78 -6.40
CA GLU A 69 -24.45 -4.73 -6.28
C GLU A 69 -24.31 -5.27 -4.86
N LYS A 70 -23.70 -6.46 -4.73
CA LYS A 70 -23.37 -7.05 -3.43
C LYS A 70 -22.10 -6.42 -2.87
N THR A 71 -22.09 -6.13 -1.57
CA THR A 71 -20.94 -5.65 -0.83
C THR A 71 -20.84 -6.35 0.52
N SER A 72 -19.64 -6.42 1.09
CA SER A 72 -19.41 -6.98 2.42
C SER A 72 -20.09 -6.10 3.48
N GLU A 73 -20.80 -6.72 4.44
CA GLU A 73 -21.41 -6.00 5.57
C GLU A 73 -20.39 -5.12 6.32
N GLY A 74 -19.14 -5.59 6.47
CA GLY A 74 -18.06 -4.85 7.14
C GLY A 74 -17.57 -3.63 6.37
N HIS A 75 -17.85 -3.56 5.07
CA HIS A 75 -17.48 -2.42 4.21
C HIS A 75 -18.66 -1.54 3.81
N ALA A 76 -19.89 -1.94 4.13
CA ALA A 76 -21.07 -1.14 3.89
C ALA A 76 -21.07 0.14 4.75
N ARG A 77 -21.85 1.11 4.32
CA ARG A 77 -22.18 2.33 5.06
C ARG A 77 -23.69 2.47 5.17
N ILE A 78 -24.14 3.25 6.14
CA ILE A 78 -25.54 3.61 6.27
C ILE A 78 -25.73 5.01 5.71
N LYS A 79 -26.65 5.16 4.76
CA LYS A 79 -27.10 6.44 4.20
C LYS A 79 -28.62 6.45 4.21
N ASP A 80 -29.20 7.44 4.87
CA ASP A 80 -30.67 7.56 5.06
C ASP A 80 -31.31 6.27 5.62
N GLY A 81 -30.63 5.64 6.60
CA GLY A 81 -31.08 4.39 7.23
C GLY A 81 -30.92 3.13 6.36
N LYS A 82 -30.33 3.23 5.17
CA LYS A 82 -30.18 2.12 4.23
C LYS A 82 -28.71 1.73 4.01
N PRO A 83 -28.42 0.43 3.81
CA PRO A 83 -27.08 -0.01 3.48
C PRO A 83 -26.68 0.41 2.06
N VAL A 84 -25.49 0.97 1.92
CA VAL A 84 -24.88 1.36 0.65
C VAL A 84 -23.42 0.92 0.59
N CYS A 85 -22.92 0.60 -0.60
CA CYS A 85 -21.50 0.31 -0.79
C CYS A 85 -20.67 1.59 -0.59
N ARG A 86 -19.37 1.43 -0.28
CA ARG A 86 -18.46 2.56 -0.02
C ARG A 86 -18.46 3.62 -1.14
N PRO A 87 -18.46 3.26 -2.44
CA PRO A 87 -18.58 4.25 -3.52
C PRO A 87 -19.89 5.05 -3.47
N CYS A 88 -21.04 4.38 -3.31
CA CYS A 88 -22.35 5.03 -3.28
C CYS A 88 -22.61 5.86 -2.01
N ALA A 89 -21.90 5.56 -0.92
CA ALA A 89 -21.92 6.40 0.28
C ALA A 89 -21.38 7.81 -0.02
N GLY A 90 -20.39 7.91 -0.93
CA GLY A 90 -19.63 9.12 -1.17
C GLY A 90 -18.69 9.44 -0.01
N GLU A 91 -17.96 10.54 -0.14
CA GLU A 91 -17.12 11.08 0.93
C GLU A 91 -17.87 12.19 1.66
N TYR A 92 -17.81 12.18 2.99
CA TYR A 92 -18.24 13.32 3.78
C TYR A 92 -17.11 14.34 3.80
N THR A 93 -17.19 15.34 2.93
CA THR A 93 -16.10 16.30 2.67
C THR A 93 -16.17 17.58 3.52
N ARG A 94 -17.12 17.69 4.46
CA ARG A 94 -17.11 18.79 5.44
C ARG A 94 -16.08 18.44 6.52
N GLY A 95 -14.90 19.02 6.35
CA GLY A 95 -13.64 18.51 6.87
C GLY A 95 -13.46 18.48 8.39
N TRP A 96 -12.43 17.73 8.76
CA TRP A 96 -11.40 18.16 9.69
C TRP A 96 -10.10 18.26 8.91
#